data_AF-A0AAD1TDJ3-F1
#
_entry.id   AF-A0AAD1TDJ3-F1
#
_cell.length_a   1.000
_cell.length_b   1.000
_cell.length_c   1.000
_cell.angle_alpha   90.00
_cell.angle_beta   90.00
_cell.angle_gamma   90.00
#
_symmetry.space_group_name_H-M   'P 1'
#
loop_
_entity.id
_entity.type
_entity.pdbx_description
1 polymer ?
#
loop_
_entity_poly.entity_id
_entity_poly.type
_entity_poly.pdbx_seq_one_letter_code
_entity_poly.pdbx_strand_id
1 'polypeptide(L)'
;MDLAYTYDTKKTSARIYPAYHTAFDTFDYASKYIDPGFTSHQTVARTAGNVLLRLSDSIILPLGARDYVELLENYYNEAEKQFLVNLNLHKISLEPLKTAINRYKTASETLEETIQNLKETDETES
;
A
#
# COMPACT_ATOMS: atom_id res chain seq x y z
N MET A 1 4.49 -1.19 -2.80
CA MET A 1 4.02 -0.34 -3.91
C MET A 1 4.28 -1.12 -5.19
N ASP A 2 3.23 -1.42 -5.96
CA ASP A 2 3.36 -2.03 -7.27
C ASP A 2 3.17 -0.94 -8.33
N LEU A 3 4.08 -0.87 -9.29
CA LEU A 3 4.10 0.13 -10.36
C LEU A 3 4.08 -0.62 -11.68
N ALA A 4 2.90 -0.69 -12.29
CA ALA A 4 2.68 -1.43 -13.51
C ALA A 4 1.96 -0.59 -14.56
N TYR A 5 2.31 -0.84 -15.82
CA TYR A 5 1.48 -0.39 -16.94
C TYR A 5 0.16 -1.15 -16.90
N THR A 6 -0.94 -0.41 -16.97
CA THR A 6 -2.28 -0.96 -17.14
C THR A 6 -2.80 -0.67 -18.53
N TYR A 7 -3.75 -1.46 -19.00
CA TYR A 7 -4.34 -1.34 -20.33
C TYR A 7 -5.86 -1.41 -20.23
N ASP A 8 -6.53 -0.98 -21.29
CA ASP A 8 -7.98 -0.97 -21.36
C ASP A 8 -8.53 -2.40 -21.45
N THR A 9 -9.09 -2.88 -20.33
CA THR A 9 -9.70 -4.21 -20.20
C THR A 9 -10.96 -4.39 -21.04
N LYS A 10 -11.52 -3.30 -21.60
CA LYS A 10 -12.64 -3.38 -22.57
C LYS A 10 -12.16 -3.70 -23.98
N LYS A 11 -10.88 -3.43 -24.29
CA LYS A 11 -10.27 -3.67 -25.61
C LYS A 11 -9.54 -4.99 -25.70
N THR A 12 -9.18 -5.59 -24.57
CA THR A 12 -8.46 -6.87 -24.53
C THR A 12 -8.80 -7.63 -23.25
N SER A 13 -8.96 -8.96 -23.38
CA SER A 13 -9.08 -9.89 -22.27
C SER A 13 -7.72 -10.35 -21.71
N ALA A 14 -6.63 -9.76 -22.21
CA ALA A 14 -5.31 -10.00 -21.65
C ALA A 14 -5.33 -9.70 -20.14
N ARG A 15 -4.56 -10.49 -19.37
CA ARG A 15 -4.40 -10.32 -17.91
C ARG A 15 -3.20 -9.43 -17.56
N ILE A 16 -2.27 -9.30 -18.48
CA ILE A 16 -1.08 -8.44 -18.41
C ILE A 16 -0.85 -7.81 -19.80
N TYR A 17 0.03 -6.83 -19.92
CA TYR A 17 0.25 -6.16 -21.21
C TYR A 17 0.65 -7.19 -22.30
N PRO A 18 0.18 -7.03 -23.56
CA PRO A 18 0.20 -8.13 -24.55
C PRO A 18 1.57 -8.72 -24.92
N ALA A 19 2.65 -7.94 -24.82
CA ALA A 19 4.00 -8.41 -25.18
C ALA A 19 4.73 -9.17 -24.07
N TYR A 20 4.17 -9.21 -22.85
CA TYR A 20 4.80 -9.78 -21.67
C TYR A 20 5.35 -11.21 -21.90
N HIS A 21 6.62 -11.44 -21.57
CA HIS A 21 7.32 -12.73 -21.75
C HIS A 21 7.29 -13.30 -23.17
N THR A 22 7.11 -12.46 -24.19
CA THR A 22 7.21 -12.86 -25.60
C THR A 22 8.48 -12.27 -26.23
N ALA A 23 8.84 -12.77 -27.42
CA ALA A 23 9.92 -12.17 -28.22
C ALA A 23 9.62 -10.74 -28.71
N PHE A 24 8.40 -10.24 -28.50
CA PHE A 24 7.97 -8.89 -28.89
C PHE A 24 8.14 -7.86 -27.76
N ASP A 25 8.54 -8.28 -26.55
CA ASP A 25 8.94 -7.38 -25.46
C ASP A 25 10.29 -6.73 -25.79
N THR A 26 10.22 -5.64 -26.55
CA THR A 26 11.37 -5.00 -27.17
C THR A 26 11.38 -3.51 -26.86
N PHE A 27 12.55 -2.88 -26.99
CA PHE A 27 12.67 -1.42 -26.86
C PHE A 27 11.74 -0.67 -27.83
N ASP A 28 11.58 -1.17 -29.06
CA ASP A 28 10.71 -0.58 -30.08
C ASP A 28 9.24 -0.59 -29.63
N TYR A 29 8.80 -1.69 -29.03
CA TYR A 29 7.46 -1.81 -28.46
C TYR A 29 7.25 -0.78 -27.33
N ALA A 30 8.21 -0.66 -26.41
CA ALA A 30 8.13 0.27 -25.30
C ALA A 30 8.12 1.73 -25.77
N SER A 31 9.06 2.12 -26.63
CA SER A 31 9.24 3.50 -27.10
C SER A 31 8.13 3.99 -28.05
N LYS A 32 7.45 3.09 -28.76
CA LYS A 32 6.37 3.46 -29.70
C LYS A 32 4.97 3.35 -29.12
N TYR A 33 4.71 2.37 -28.26
CA TYR A 33 3.35 2.04 -27.84
C TYR A 33 3.12 2.17 -26.34
N ILE A 34 4.13 1.91 -25.50
CA ILE A 34 3.97 1.94 -24.04
C ILE A 34 4.21 3.34 -23.47
N ASP A 35 5.33 3.97 -23.82
CA ASP A 35 5.68 5.30 -23.30
C ASP A 35 6.45 6.15 -24.32
N PRO A 36 5.77 6.67 -25.37
CA PRO A 36 6.38 7.56 -26.34
C PRO A 36 6.98 8.81 -25.67
N GLY A 37 8.29 8.98 -25.81
CA GLY A 37 9.03 10.08 -25.17
C GLY A 37 9.43 9.83 -23.70
N PHE A 38 9.19 8.64 -23.16
CA PHE A 38 9.66 8.19 -21.84
C PHE A 38 9.22 9.04 -20.64
N THR A 39 8.12 9.78 -20.76
CA THR A 39 7.65 10.69 -19.70
C THR A 39 7.02 9.94 -18.54
N SER A 40 6.36 8.80 -18.80
CA SER A 40 5.78 7.95 -17.76
C SER A 40 6.87 7.25 -16.96
N HIS A 41 7.89 6.69 -17.63
CA HIS A 41 9.09 6.12 -16.99
C HIS A 41 9.80 7.18 -16.14
N GLN A 42 9.99 8.39 -16.65
CA GLN A 42 10.59 9.48 -15.88
C GLN A 42 9.75 9.81 -14.63
N THR A 43 8.43 9.85 -14.75
CA THR A 43 7.54 10.12 -13.62
C THR A 43 7.62 9.03 -12.57
N VAL A 44 7.59 7.76 -12.97
CA VAL A 44 7.77 6.61 -12.07
C VAL A 44 9.13 6.67 -11.39
N ALA A 45 10.20 6.97 -12.13
CA ALA A 45 11.55 7.10 -11.58
C ALA A 45 11.64 8.22 -10.55
N ARG A 46 11.04 9.39 -10.81
CA ARG A 46 10.97 10.49 -9.84
C ARG A 46 10.17 10.12 -8.60
N THR A 47 9.03 9.45 -8.75
CA THR A 47 8.21 8.99 -7.62
C THR A 47 8.99 7.99 -6.76
N ALA A 48 9.60 6.97 -7.37
CA ALA A 48 10.41 5.98 -6.66
C ALA A 48 11.62 6.62 -5.98
N GLY A 49 12.31 7.55 -6.66
CA GLY A 49 13.43 8.30 -6.11
C GLY A 49 13.03 9.15 -4.90
N ASN A 50 11.90 9.86 -4.96
CA ASN A 50 11.39 10.63 -3.83
C ASN A 50 10.99 9.75 -2.64
N VAL A 51 10.37 8.60 -2.89
CA VAL A 51 10.09 7.61 -1.83
C VAL A 51 11.38 7.13 -1.19
N LEU A 52 12.40 6.80 -1.99
CA LEU A 52 13.69 6.34 -1.50
C LEU A 52 14.37 7.40 -0.62
N LEU A 53 14.44 8.65 -1.09
CA LEU A 53 15.04 9.77 -0.34
C LEU A 53 14.33 9.99 0.99
N ARG A 54 12.99 9.96 1.00
CA ARG A 54 12.22 10.08 2.24
C ARG A 54 12.47 8.92 3.19
N LEU A 55 12.73 7.72 2.70
CA LEU A 55 13.01 6.57 3.55
C LEU A 55 14.47 6.52 4.02
N SER A 56 15.44 7.01 3.23
CA SER A 56 16.86 6.98 3.57
C SER A 56 17.27 8.10 4.51
N ASP A 57 16.71 9.30 4.33
CA ASP A 57 17.25 10.52 4.95
C ASP A 57 16.36 11.05 6.09
N SER A 58 15.20 10.46 6.33
CA SER A 58 14.33 10.90 7.44
C SER A 58 14.82 10.39 8.79
N ILE A 59 14.96 11.30 9.76
CA ILE A 59 15.26 10.98 11.16
C ILE A 59 14.17 10.08 11.77
N ILE A 60 12.91 10.40 11.47
CA ILE A 60 11.74 9.59 11.82
C ILE A 60 11.17 8.99 10.54
N LEU A 61 11.03 7.67 10.48
CA LEU A 61 10.51 6.98 9.30
C LEU A 61 9.09 7.48 8.96
N PRO A 62 8.83 7.86 7.69
CA PRO A 62 7.53 8.38 7.25
C PRO A 62 6.52 7.26 7.01
N LEU A 63 6.28 6.41 8.01
CA LEU A 63 5.34 5.30 7.97
C LEU A 63 4.17 5.55 8.94
N GLY A 64 2.94 5.46 8.45
CA GLY A 64 1.72 5.61 9.26
C GLY A 64 1.24 4.27 9.82
N ALA A 65 1.62 3.92 11.04
CA ALA A 65 1.13 2.68 11.67
C ALA A 65 -0.40 2.69 11.86
N ARG A 66 -0.97 3.88 12.08
CA ARG A 66 -2.42 4.12 12.22
C ARG A 66 -3.20 3.79 10.95
N ASP A 67 -2.64 4.10 9.77
CA ASP A 67 -3.31 3.86 8.48
C ASP A 67 -3.66 2.38 8.29
N TYR A 68 -2.91 1.49 8.93
CA TYR A 68 -3.14 0.05 8.88
C TYR A 68 -4.42 -0.39 9.62
N VAL A 69 -4.95 0.43 10.55
CA VAL A 69 -6.16 0.13 11.31
C VAL A 69 -7.37 -0.03 10.38
N GLU A 70 -7.52 0.85 9.40
CA GLU A 70 -8.63 0.81 8.44
C GLU A 70 -8.63 -0.52 7.67
N LEU A 71 -7.46 -0.99 7.24
CA LEU A 71 -7.32 -2.26 6.54
C LEU A 71 -7.71 -3.45 7.44
N LEU A 72 -7.28 -3.44 8.70
CA LEU A 72 -7.63 -4.48 9.66
C LEU A 72 -9.13 -4.52 9.97
N GLU A 73 -9.77 -3.37 10.11
CA GLU A 73 -11.22 -3.27 10.29
C GLU A 73 -11.97 -3.79 9.06
N ASN A 74 -11.52 -3.45 7.85
CA ASN A 74 -12.10 -3.94 6.62
C ASN A 74 -11.99 -5.48 6.51
N TYR A 75 -10.83 -6.05 6.85
CA TYR A 75 -10.66 -7.51 6.88
C TYR A 75 -11.51 -8.19 7.95
N TYR A 76 -11.64 -7.59 9.13
CA TYR A 76 -12.55 -8.09 10.16
C TYR A 76 -14.00 -8.13 9.65
N ASN A 77 -14.48 -7.03 9.08
CA ASN A 77 -15.85 -6.91 8.59
C ASN A 77 -16.13 -7.93 7.47
N GLU A 78 -15.18 -8.13 6.55
CA GLU A 78 -15.32 -9.13 5.49
C GLU A 78 -15.29 -10.55 6.05
N ALA A 79 -14.41 -10.85 7.02
CA ALA A 79 -14.37 -12.16 7.66
C ALA A 79 -15.65 -12.48 8.44
N GLU A 80 -16.18 -11.50 9.18
CA GLU A 80 -17.46 -11.63 9.88
C GLU A 80 -18.59 -11.89 8.88
N LYS A 81 -18.71 -11.07 7.83
CA LYS A 81 -19.73 -11.24 6.79
C LYS A 81 -19.68 -12.62 6.11
N GLN A 82 -18.49 -13.10 5.76
CA GLN A 82 -18.32 -14.34 5.01
C GLN A 82 -18.42 -15.59 5.88
N PHE A 83 -17.93 -15.54 7.12
CA PHE A 83 -17.66 -16.75 7.90
C PHE A 83 -18.43 -16.84 9.22
N LEU A 84 -19.14 -15.79 9.68
CA LEU A 84 -19.79 -15.78 11.00
C LEU A 84 -20.67 -17.02 11.26
N VAL A 85 -21.47 -17.44 10.27
CA VAL A 85 -22.32 -18.64 10.40
C VAL A 85 -21.47 -19.90 10.60
N ASN A 86 -20.43 -20.09 9.79
CA ASN A 86 -19.57 -21.26 9.86
C ASN A 86 -18.74 -21.29 11.15
N LEU A 87 -18.22 -20.14 11.58
CA LEU A 87 -17.46 -20.00 12.81
C LEU A 87 -18.34 -20.30 14.03
N ASN A 88 -19.57 -19.80 14.07
CA ASN A 88 -20.52 -20.07 15.13
C ASN A 88 -20.90 -21.56 15.21
N LEU A 89 -21.06 -22.24 14.07
CA LEU A 89 -21.29 -23.69 14.04
C LEU A 89 -20.15 -24.48 14.71
N HIS A 90 -18.91 -24.00 14.55
CA HIS A 90 -17.72 -24.61 15.15
C HIS A 90 -17.34 -24.00 16.51
N LYS A 91 -18.19 -23.13 17.08
CA LYS A 91 -17.95 -22.42 18.36
C LYS A 91 -16.65 -21.61 18.37
N ILE A 92 -16.27 -21.05 17.22
CA ILE A 92 -15.12 -20.16 17.07
C ILE A 92 -15.62 -18.72 17.14
N SER A 93 -15.05 -17.91 18.03
CA SER A 93 -15.41 -16.51 18.21
C SER A 93 -14.39 -15.58 17.55
N LEU A 94 -14.88 -14.50 16.92
CA LEU A 94 -14.06 -13.40 16.39
C LEU A 94 -13.80 -12.29 17.41
N GLU A 95 -14.36 -12.36 18.62
CA GLU A 95 -14.14 -11.35 19.68
C GLU A 95 -12.66 -11.11 20.01
N PRO A 96 -11.80 -12.15 20.13
CA PRO A 96 -10.37 -11.92 20.37
C PRO A 96 -9.70 -11.15 19.22
N LEU A 97 -10.15 -11.38 17.98
CA LEU A 97 -9.64 -10.66 16.80
C LEU A 97 -10.06 -9.19 16.85
N LYS A 98 -11.34 -8.90 17.14
CA LYS A 98 -11.80 -7.52 17.30
C LYS A 98 -11.04 -6.78 18.40
N THR A 99 -10.83 -7.47 19.53
CA THR A 99 -10.06 -6.95 20.66
C THR A 99 -8.61 -6.65 20.26
N ALA A 100 -7.97 -7.54 19.50
CA ALA A 100 -6.60 -7.32 19.02
C ALA A 100 -6.48 -6.11 18.09
N ILE A 101 -7.47 -5.90 17.20
CA ILE A 101 -7.52 -4.73 16.31
C ILE A 101 -7.67 -3.45 17.13
N ASN A 102 -8.56 -3.43 18.12
CA ASN A 102 -8.72 -2.27 19.00
C ASN A 102 -7.44 -1.96 19.78
N ARG A 103 -6.74 -2.98 20.28
CA ARG A 103 -5.44 -2.81 20.95
C ARG A 103 -4.37 -2.23 20.00
N TYR A 104 -4.31 -2.73 18.77
CA TYR A 104 -3.41 -2.20 17.75
C TYR A 104 -3.71 -0.73 17.45
N LYS A 105 -4.99 -0.37 17.30
CA LYS A 105 -5.44 1.01 17.10
C LYS A 105 -4.91 1.92 18.20
N THR A 106 -5.23 1.63 19.47
CA THR A 106 -4.76 2.45 20.60
C THR A 106 -3.23 2.58 20.65
N ALA A 107 -2.51 1.49 20.40
CA ALA A 107 -1.04 1.52 20.36
C ALA A 107 -0.51 2.41 19.22
N SER A 108 -1.13 2.35 18.04
CA SER A 108 -0.75 3.16 16.88
C SER A 108 -1.05 4.66 17.08
N GLU A 109 -2.15 4.99 17.75
CA GLU A 109 -2.49 6.39 18.09
C GLU A 109 -1.48 6.96 19.10
N THR A 110 -1.13 6.17 20.13
CA THR A 110 -0.11 6.56 21.12
C THR A 110 1.26 6.78 20.47
N LEU A 111 1.62 5.93 19.50
CA LEU A 111 2.87 6.07 18.75
C LEU A 111 2.88 7.35 17.89
N GLU A 112 1.77 7.64 17.22
CA GLU A 112 1.63 8.85 16.40
C GLU A 112 1.72 10.13 17.24
N GLU A 113 1.06 10.17 18.40
CA GLU A 113 1.19 11.26 19.37
C GLU A 113 2.63 11.43 19.86
N THR A 114 3.32 10.32 20.17
CA THR A 114 4.73 10.36 20.59
C THR A 114 5.62 10.93 19.49
N ILE A 115 5.41 10.50 18.24
CA ILE A 115 6.14 11.02 17.08
C ILE A 115 5.89 12.51 16.88
N GLN A 116 4.65 12.97 17.05
CA GLN A 116 4.29 14.37 16.90
C GLN A 116 4.96 15.25 17.97
N ASN A 117 4.94 14.81 19.23
CA ASN A 117 5.60 15.52 20.33
C ASN A 117 7.13 15.61 20.13
N LEU A 118 7.76 14.55 19.60
CA LEU A 118 9.19 14.55 19.29
C LEU A 118 9.54 15.58 18.20
N LYS A 119 8.73 15.67 17.15
CA LYS A 119 8.94 16.66 16.07
C LYS A 119 8.84 18.10 16.58
N GLU A 120 7.86 18.37 17.45
CA GLU A 120 7.67 19.71 18.03
C GLU A 120 8.83 20.12 18.95
N THR A 121 9.44 19.16 19.65
CA THR A 121 10.59 19.43 20.53
C THR A 121 11.85 19.77 19.74
N ASP A 122 12.14 19.02 18.67
CA ASP A 122 13.29 19.29 17.77
C ASP A 122 13.18 20.68 17.09
N GLU A 123 11.97 21.15 16.78
CA GLU A 123 11.74 22.47 16.17
C GLU A 123 11.94 23.64 17.15
N THR A 124 11.80 23.41 18.47
CA THR A 124 12.01 24.43 19.50
C THR A 124 13.45 24.58 19.98
N GLU A 125 14.30 23.58 19.75
CA GLU A 125 15.71 23.57 20.16
C GLU A 125 16.70 23.96 19.05
N SER A 126 16.20 24.18 17.82
CA SER A 126 16.96 24.66 16.65
C SER A 126 16.76 26.15 16.39
#